data_AF-A0A8C8SIW9-F1
#
_entry.id   AF-A0A8C8SIW9-F1
#
_cell.length_a   1.000
_cell.length_b   1.000
_cell.length_c   1.000
_cell.angle_alpha   90.00
_cell.angle_beta   90.00
_cell.angle_gamma   90.00
#
_symmetry.space_group_name_H-M   'P 1'
#
loop_
_entity.id
_entity.type
_entity.pdbx_description
1 polymer ?
#
loop_
_entity_poly.entity_id
_entity_poly.type
_entity_poly.pdbx_seq_one_letter_code
_entity_poly.pdbx_strand_id
1 'polypeptide(L)'
;MNAEYFNYPVFYLSNYFSPLFCYSWSKKPNEWKFQKTRQTWLLLHMYDKEKVPDEYFSVLLDYLEGLKGSARDVTMQKAEALIKEYDSSDEEDPGLLEKCERIRKVLQLLS
;
A
#
# COMPACT_ATOMS: atom_id res chain seq x y z
N MET A 1 1.01 -8.43 -26.40
CA MET A 1 0.52 -9.41 -25.42
C MET A 1 1.73 -10.24 -25.00
N ASN A 2 2.10 -10.13 -23.73
CA ASN A 2 3.00 -10.95 -22.89
C ASN A 2 4.36 -11.43 -23.42
N ALA A 3 5.43 -10.92 -22.80
CA ALA A 3 6.52 -11.66 -22.14
C ALA A 3 7.48 -10.61 -21.54
N GLU A 4 8.30 -10.97 -20.55
CA GLU A 4 9.38 -10.13 -19.95
C GLU A 4 8.99 -9.25 -18.74
N TYR A 5 8.45 -9.88 -17.69
CA TYR A 5 8.59 -9.42 -16.29
C TYR A 5 9.68 -10.21 -15.54
N PHE A 6 10.66 -10.75 -16.26
CA PHE A 6 11.85 -11.33 -15.66
C PHE A 6 13.03 -10.40 -15.94
N ASN A 7 13.71 -10.00 -14.87
CA ASN A 7 15.02 -9.35 -14.85
C ASN A 7 15.04 -7.81 -14.85
N TYR A 8 14.74 -7.21 -13.70
CA TYR A 8 15.20 -5.84 -13.40
C TYR A 8 16.40 -5.91 -12.44
N PRO A 9 17.57 -5.36 -12.82
CA PRO A 9 18.75 -5.34 -11.97
C PRO A 9 18.48 -4.48 -10.73
N VAL A 10 19.15 -4.85 -9.63
CA VAL A 10 19.08 -4.29 -8.26
C VAL A 10 19.24 -2.75 -8.16
N PHE A 11 19.49 -2.08 -9.28
CA PHE A 11 19.67 -0.64 -9.43
C PHE A 11 18.36 0.17 -9.59
N TYR A 12 17.20 -0.45 -9.85
CA TYR A 12 15.93 0.30 -9.98
C TYR A 12 15.21 0.62 -8.66
N LEU A 13 15.71 0.12 -7.53
CA LEU A 13 15.10 0.36 -6.21
C LEU A 13 15.67 1.57 -5.46
N SER A 14 16.79 2.16 -5.89
CA SER A 14 17.38 3.31 -5.17
C SER A 14 16.66 4.65 -5.40
N ASN A 15 15.85 4.77 -6.47
CA ASN A 15 15.16 6.03 -6.81
C ASN A 15 13.63 6.00 -6.56
N TYR A 16 13.05 4.82 -6.31
CA TYR A 16 11.62 4.69 -5.99
C TYR A 16 11.34 4.39 -4.52
N PHE A 17 12.38 4.00 -3.77
CA PHE A 17 12.30 3.65 -2.36
C PHE A 17 12.99 4.71 -1.50
N SER A 18 12.62 5.98 -1.66
CA SER A 18 13.11 7.02 -0.77
C SER A 18 12.14 7.17 0.43
N PRO A 19 12.61 6.95 1.68
CA PRO A 19 11.91 7.28 2.94
C PRO A 19 11.30 8.69 2.97
N LEU A 20 11.80 9.55 2.07
CA LEU A 20 11.38 10.92 1.87
C LEU A 20 9.93 11.08 1.43
N PHE A 21 9.23 10.06 0.92
CA PHE A 21 7.86 10.27 0.42
C PHE A 21 6.85 10.53 1.56
N CYS A 22 6.83 9.67 2.58
CA CYS A 22 6.01 9.89 3.78
C CYS A 22 6.58 11.03 4.65
N TYR A 23 7.90 11.15 4.72
CA TYR A 23 8.56 12.19 5.51
C TYR A 23 8.36 13.62 4.91
N SER A 24 8.32 13.77 3.59
CA SER A 24 8.09 15.07 2.92
C SER A 24 6.64 15.53 3.03
N TRP A 25 5.66 14.63 3.00
CA TRP A 25 4.26 14.97 3.28
C TRP A 25 4.08 15.47 4.73
N SER A 26 4.72 14.81 5.70
CA SER A 26 4.70 15.20 7.12
C SER A 26 5.41 16.52 7.41
N LYS A 27 6.55 16.81 6.76
CA LYS A 27 7.40 17.98 7.08
C LYS A 27 7.21 19.18 6.16
N LYS A 28 6.76 18.99 4.91
CA LYS A 28 6.66 20.04 3.88
C LYS A 28 5.47 19.81 2.93
N PRO A 29 4.23 20.06 3.37
CA PRO A 29 3.04 19.89 2.54
C PRO A 29 3.03 20.78 1.27
N ASN A 30 3.77 21.89 1.26
CA ASN A 30 3.82 22.84 0.13
C ASN A 30 4.68 22.39 -1.07
N GLU A 31 5.56 21.39 -0.91
CA GLU A 31 6.35 20.80 -2.02
C GLU A 31 5.68 19.54 -2.60
N TRP A 32 4.53 19.16 -2.07
CA TRP A 32 3.83 17.94 -2.45
C TRP A 32 3.14 18.08 -3.81
N LYS A 33 3.70 17.46 -4.84
CA LYS A 33 3.01 17.21 -6.12
C LYS A 33 2.33 15.85 -6.06
N PHE A 34 1.02 15.84 -6.27
CA PHE A 34 0.26 14.61 -6.41
C PHE A 34 0.83 13.76 -7.56
N GLN A 35 1.31 12.56 -7.24
CA GLN A 35 1.85 11.62 -8.22
C GLN A 35 0.96 10.39 -8.26
N LYS A 36 0.01 10.37 -9.20
CA LYS A 36 -0.98 9.31 -9.38
C LYS A 36 -0.36 7.92 -9.43
N THR A 37 0.74 7.76 -10.16
CA THR A 37 1.46 6.48 -10.27
C THR A 37 1.96 5.98 -8.91
N ARG A 38 2.49 6.89 -8.07
CA ARG A 38 2.96 6.52 -6.73
C ARG A 38 1.80 6.17 -5.82
N GLN A 39 0.72 6.94 -5.83
CA GLN A 39 -0.47 6.61 -5.04
C GLN A 39 -1.02 5.24 -5.43
N THR A 40 -1.17 4.95 -6.72
CA THR A 40 -1.68 3.65 -7.18
C THR A 40 -0.78 2.49 -6.72
N TRP A 41 0.55 2.65 -6.83
CA TRP A 41 1.50 1.64 -6.37
C TRP A 41 1.40 1.42 -4.85
N LEU A 42 1.31 2.51 -4.09
CA LEU A 42 1.19 2.50 -2.64
C LEU A 42 -0.07 1.75 -2.19
N LEU A 43 -1.23 2.10 -2.75
CA LEU A 43 -2.51 1.42 -2.45
C LEU A 43 -2.52 -0.06 -2.85
N LEU A 44 -1.72 -0.45 -3.85
CA LEU A 44 -1.62 -1.84 -4.29
C LEU A 44 -0.70 -2.68 -3.38
N HIS A 45 0.35 -2.08 -2.83
CA HIS A 45 1.40 -2.82 -2.12
C HIS A 45 1.44 -2.57 -0.61
N MET A 46 0.58 -1.71 -0.07
CA MET A 46 0.55 -1.36 1.36
C MET A 46 0.35 -2.53 2.31
N TYR A 47 -0.22 -3.64 1.86
CA TYR A 47 -0.43 -4.82 2.69
C TYR A 47 0.83 -5.67 2.87
N ASP A 48 1.84 -5.46 2.03
CA ASP A 48 3.08 -6.24 2.00
C ASP A 48 4.14 -5.55 2.88
N LYS A 49 4.58 -6.22 3.96
CA LYS A 49 5.57 -5.69 4.89
C LYS A 49 6.96 -5.54 4.27
N GLU A 50 7.32 -6.37 3.28
CA GLU A 50 8.60 -6.26 2.59
C GLU A 50 8.65 -5.02 1.70
N LYS A 51 7.51 -4.68 1.08
CA LYS A 51 7.39 -3.51 0.20
C LYS A 51 7.10 -2.22 0.94
N VAL A 52 6.37 -2.30 2.05
CA VAL A 52 6.04 -1.16 2.89
C VAL A 52 6.35 -1.57 4.32
N PRO A 53 7.52 -1.22 4.88
CA PRO A 53 7.83 -1.51 6.28
C PRO A 53 6.82 -0.86 7.25
N ASP A 54 6.68 -1.43 8.47
CA ASP A 54 5.68 -0.99 9.45
C ASP A 54 5.80 0.49 9.84
N GLU A 55 7.01 1.04 9.88
CA GLU A 55 7.27 2.46 10.14
C GLU A 55 6.53 3.39 9.14
N TYR A 56 6.46 2.99 7.87
CA TYR A 56 5.77 3.74 6.83
C TYR A 56 4.29 3.43 6.77
N PHE A 57 3.90 2.23 7.17
CA PHE A 57 2.49 1.83 7.20
C PHE A 57 1.70 2.70 8.19
N SER A 58 2.28 3.08 9.33
CA SER A 58 1.65 4.05 10.23
C SER A 58 1.37 5.39 9.55
N VAL A 59 2.35 5.96 8.84
CA VAL A 59 2.17 7.24 8.11
C VAL A 59 1.18 7.09 6.95
N LEU A 60 1.13 5.91 6.35
CA LEU A 60 0.17 5.59 5.31
C LEU A 60 -1.26 5.60 5.84
N LEU A 61 -1.52 5.10 7.06
CA LEU A 61 -2.86 5.15 7.65
C LEU A 61 -3.33 6.61 7.79
N ASP A 62 -2.47 7.53 8.22
CA ASP A 62 -2.79 8.97 8.27
C ASP A 62 -3.12 9.53 6.86
N TYR A 63 -2.39 9.07 5.84
CA TYR A 63 -2.69 9.42 4.44
C TYR A 63 -4.05 8.87 3.98
N LEU A 64 -4.39 7.63 4.36
CA LEU A 64 -5.67 6.99 4.04
C LEU A 64 -6.86 7.66 4.73
N GLU A 65 -6.67 8.16 5.95
CA GLU A 65 -7.68 8.96 6.67
C GLU A 65 -8.08 10.21 5.87
N GLY A 66 -7.11 10.82 5.18
CA GLY A 66 -7.34 11.97 4.30
C GLY A 66 -8.02 11.67 2.97
N LEU A 67 -8.23 10.39 2.60
CA LEU A 67 -8.87 10.03 1.34
C LEU A 67 -10.36 10.37 1.35
N LYS A 68 -10.82 10.97 0.24
CA LYS A 68 -12.22 11.36 0.05
C LYS A 68 -12.74 10.89 -1.30
N GLY A 69 -14.05 10.64 -1.36
CA GLY A 69 -14.76 10.21 -2.57
C GLY A 69 -14.22 8.89 -3.13
N SER A 70 -14.18 8.79 -4.46
CA SER A 70 -13.90 7.53 -5.17
C SER A 70 -12.58 6.83 -4.77
N ALA A 71 -11.54 7.57 -4.38
CA ALA A 71 -10.29 6.96 -3.93
C ALA A 71 -10.47 6.16 -2.63
N ARG A 72 -11.31 6.65 -1.70
CA ARG A 72 -11.66 5.96 -0.47
C ARG A 72 -12.48 4.70 -0.79
N ASP A 73 -13.55 4.86 -1.57
CA ASP A 73 -14.49 3.78 -1.91
C ASP A 73 -13.77 2.63 -2.63
N VAL A 74 -12.91 2.95 -3.61
CA VAL A 74 -12.13 1.94 -4.33
C VAL A 74 -11.11 1.24 -3.42
N THR A 75 -10.52 1.96 -2.47
CA THR A 75 -9.57 1.36 -1.52
C THR A 75 -10.28 0.40 -0.57
N MET A 76 -11.45 0.79 -0.06
CA MET A 76 -12.30 -0.07 0.77
C MET A 76 -12.73 -1.33 0.01
N GLN A 77 -13.33 -1.19 -1.17
CA GLN A 77 -13.79 -2.34 -1.97
C GLN A 77 -12.66 -3.32 -2.30
N LYS A 78 -11.45 -2.81 -2.58
CA LYS A 78 -10.28 -3.67 -2.81
C LYS A 78 -9.84 -4.39 -1.54
N ALA A 79 -9.84 -3.70 -0.41
CA ALA A 79 -9.51 -4.31 0.88
C ALA A 79 -10.52 -5.42 1.26
N GLU A 80 -11.81 -5.19 1.03
CA GLU A 80 -12.87 -6.18 1.24
C GLU A 80 -12.73 -7.40 0.31
N ALA A 81 -12.39 -7.17 -0.96
CA ALA A 81 -12.14 -8.25 -1.90
C ALA A 81 -10.95 -9.11 -1.46
N LEU A 82 -9.85 -8.48 -1.06
CA LEU A 82 -8.65 -9.17 -0.61
C LEU A 82 -8.90 -10.02 0.64
N ILE A 83 -9.59 -9.48 1.67
CA ILE A 83 -9.85 -10.26 2.87
C ILE A 83 -10.77 -11.45 2.62
N LYS A 84 -11.72 -11.31 1.68
CA LYS A 84 -12.59 -12.42 1.27
C LYS A 84 -11.84 -13.50 0.51
N GLU A 85 -10.90 -13.13 -0.35
CA GLU A 85 -10.00 -14.09 -1.02
C GLU A 85 -9.14 -14.84 0.01
N TYR A 86 -8.68 -14.15 1.04
CA TYR A 86 -7.92 -14.76 2.12
C TYR A 86 -8.74 -15.68 3.02
N ASP A 87 -9.96 -15.30 3.39
CA ASP A 87 -10.86 -16.18 4.16
C ASP A 87 -11.24 -17.46 3.38
N SER A 88 -11.11 -17.46 2.04
CA SER A 88 -11.34 -18.64 1.20
C SER A 88 -10.09 -19.50 0.95
N SER A 89 -8.92 -19.03 1.39
CA SER A 89 -7.65 -19.73 1.21
C SER A 89 -7.25 -20.40 2.52
N ASP A 90 -7.40 -21.73 2.63
CA ASP A 90 -7.02 -22.55 3.80
C ASP A 90 -5.49 -22.67 4.03
N GLU A 91 -4.68 -21.79 3.42
CA GLU A 91 -3.22 -21.84 3.53
C GLU A 91 -2.74 -21.01 4.73
N GLU A 92 -2.24 -21.69 5.77
CA GLU A 92 -1.53 -21.10 6.91
C GLU A 92 -0.12 -20.62 6.49
N ASP A 93 -0.04 -19.69 5.54
CA ASP A 93 1.21 -18.99 5.24
C ASP A 93 1.38 -17.80 6.22
N PRO A 94 2.47 -17.75 7.00
CA PRO A 94 2.78 -16.60 7.86
C PRO A 94 2.74 -15.25 7.11
N GLY A 95 3.17 -15.22 5.84
CA GLY A 95 3.13 -14.01 5.02
C GLY A 95 1.70 -13.57 4.64
N LEU A 96 0.76 -14.52 4.53
CA LEU A 96 -0.66 -14.24 4.37
C LEU A 96 -1.26 -13.63 5.64
N LEU A 97 -0.93 -14.19 6.80
CA LEU A 97 -1.44 -13.71 8.09
C LEU A 97 -1.09 -12.23 8.31
N GLU A 98 0.15 -11.85 8.02
CA GLU A 98 0.61 -10.46 8.13
C GLU A 98 -0.12 -9.50 7.18
N LYS A 99 -0.39 -9.94 5.95
CA LYS A 99 -1.17 -9.15 4.98
C LYS A 99 -2.61 -8.97 5.47
N CYS A 100 -3.22 -10.04 5.98
CA CYS A 100 -4.56 -10.00 6.57
C CYS A 100 -4.66 -9.01 7.72
N GLU A 101 -3.67 -8.96 8.62
CA GLU A 101 -3.63 -7.97 9.71
C GLU A 101 -3.65 -6.53 9.19
N ARG A 102 -2.86 -6.24 8.14
CA ARG A 102 -2.83 -4.90 7.53
C ARG A 102 -4.14 -4.55 6.84
N ILE A 103 -4.73 -5.51 6.12
CA ILE A 103 -6.03 -5.31 5.47
C ILE A 103 -7.10 -4.98 6.51
N ARG A 104 -7.14 -5.70 7.64
CA ARG A 104 -8.06 -5.41 8.74
C ARG A 104 -7.89 -4.00 9.30
N LYS A 105 -6.65 -3.54 9.49
CA LYS A 105 -6.38 -2.15 9.94
C LYS A 105 -6.90 -1.11 8.94
N VAL A 106 -6.71 -1.35 7.64
CA VAL A 106 -7.23 -0.46 6.60
C VAL A 106 -8.76 -0.46 6.59
N LEU A 107 -9.40 -1.62 6.67
CA LEU A 107 -10.86 -1.71 6.73
C LEU A 107 -11.44 -1.02 7.96
N GLN A 108 -10.83 -1.19 9.14
CA GLN A 108 -11.25 -0.50 10.36
C GLN A 108 -11.11 1.02 10.28
N LEU A 109 -10.07 1.52 9.61
CA LEU A 109 -9.89 2.95 9.39
C LEU A 109 -10.91 3.52 8.40
N LEU A 110 -11.27 2.73 7.40
CA LEU A 110 -12.16 3.17 6.32
C LEU A 110 -13.65 2.95 6.61
N SER A 111 -14.01 2.13 7.60
CA SER A 111 -15.41 1.87 7.99
C SER A 111 -16.13 3.10 8.52
#